data_AF-A0A2H0YLC9-F1
#
_entry.id   AF-A0A2H0YLC9-F1
#
_cell.length_a   1.000
_cell.length_b   1.000
_cell.length_c   1.000
_cell.angle_alpha   90.00
_cell.angle_beta   90.00
_cell.angle_gamma   90.00
#
_symmetry.space_group_name_H-M   'P 1'
#
loop_
_entity.id
_entity.type
_entity.pdbx_description
1 polymer ?
#
loop_
_entity_poly.entity_id
_entity_poly.type
_entity_poly.pdbx_seq_one_letter_code
_entity_poly.pdbx_strand_id
1 'polypeptide(L)'
;MNKKYTENQRKLSLNDRFKFSCHKGLSCFNTCCNDVNIFLTPYDVLRMRKMVWLSSGEFLKRYTVALLGDEGLPLVVLKMMEDENKSCPF
;
A
#
# COMPACT_ATOMS: atom_id res chain seq x y z
N MET A 1 -2.50 17.58 20.11
CA MET A 1 -2.46 17.66 18.63
C MET A 1 -2.08 19.08 18.22
N ASN A 2 -0.92 19.24 17.58
CA ASN A 2 -0.35 20.55 17.25
C ASN A 2 -1.13 21.23 16.11
N LYS A 3 -1.80 22.35 16.44
CA LYS A 3 -2.65 23.21 15.57
C LYS A 3 -1.94 23.87 14.38
N LYS A 4 -0.70 23.51 14.04
CA LYS A 4 0.14 24.25 13.07
C LYS A 4 0.09 23.75 11.61
N TYR A 5 -0.64 22.67 11.29
CA TYR A 5 -0.59 22.03 9.96
C TYR A 5 -1.80 22.28 9.04
N THR A 6 -2.81 23.04 9.46
CA THR A 6 -4.14 23.01 8.82
C THR A 6 -4.60 24.25 8.05
N GLU A 7 -3.74 25.24 7.78
CA GLU A 7 -4.22 26.52 7.23
C GLU A 7 -4.13 26.70 5.71
N ASN A 8 -3.55 25.76 4.94
CA ASN A 8 -3.37 25.99 3.49
C ASN A 8 -3.44 24.75 2.59
N GLN A 9 -4.23 23.72 2.94
CA GLN A 9 -4.43 22.56 2.07
C GLN A 9 -5.76 22.67 1.32
N ARG A 10 -5.69 22.76 -0.01
CA ARG A 10 -6.87 22.66 -0.89
C ARG A 10 -7.55 21.30 -0.65
N LYS A 11 -8.78 21.31 -0.16
CA LYS A 11 -9.62 20.11 -0.10
C LYS A 11 -10.05 19.74 -1.52
N LEU A 12 -9.84 18.48 -1.90
CA LEU A 12 -10.32 17.94 -3.17
C LEU A 12 -11.79 17.50 -3.02
N SER A 13 -12.61 17.82 -4.01
CA SER A 13 -13.97 17.33 -4.22
C SER A 13 -13.97 16.11 -5.15
N LEU A 14 -15.12 15.44 -5.25
CA LEU A 14 -15.28 14.26 -6.11
C LEU A 14 -15.08 14.56 -7.61
N ASN A 15 -15.28 15.81 -8.04
CA ASN A 15 -15.12 16.23 -9.43
C ASN A 15 -13.72 16.77 -9.73
N ASP A 16 -12.87 16.95 -8.71
CA ASP A 16 -11.51 17.40 -8.91
C ASP A 16 -10.67 16.33 -9.60
N ARG A 17 -9.83 16.78 -10.52
CA ARG A 17 -8.83 15.93 -11.18
C ARG A 17 -7.46 16.31 -10.64
N PHE A 18 -6.65 15.30 -10.38
CA PHE A 18 -5.23 15.49 -10.05
C PHE A 18 -4.39 14.60 -10.96
N LYS A 19 -3.14 15.00 -11.20
CA LYS A 19 -2.17 14.22 -11.96
C LYS A 19 -1.43 13.32 -10.99
N PHE A 20 -1.53 12.01 -11.17
CA PHE A 20 -0.73 11.03 -10.43
C PHE A 20 0.38 10.50 -11.32
N SER A 21 1.63 10.54 -10.84
CA SER A 21 2.80 10.14 -11.61
C SER A 21 3.90 9.58 -10.71
N CYS A 22 3.57 8.61 -9.85
CA CYS A 22 4.61 7.87 -9.11
C CYS A 22 5.33 6.90 -10.06
N HIS A 23 6.63 7.09 -10.29
CA HIS A 23 7.44 6.22 -11.16
C HIS A 23 8.92 6.24 -10.76
N LYS A 24 9.70 5.23 -11.19
CA LYS A 24 11.14 5.04 -10.87
C LYS A 24 12.07 6.20 -11.21
N GLY A 25 11.61 7.20 -11.94
CA GLY A 25 12.39 8.38 -12.32
C GLY A 25 12.30 9.53 -11.31
N LEU A 26 11.45 9.42 -10.29
CA LEU A 26 11.34 10.41 -9.21
C LEU A 26 12.28 10.06 -8.07
N SER A 27 12.87 11.07 -7.44
CA SER A 27 13.71 10.90 -6.25
C SER A 27 12.95 10.32 -5.05
N CYS A 28 11.63 10.55 -4.99
CA CYS A 28 10.75 10.05 -3.94
C CYS A 28 10.03 8.74 -4.31
N PHE A 29 10.43 8.06 -5.39
CA PHE A 29 9.76 6.83 -5.81
C PHE A 29 9.75 5.80 -4.67
N ASN A 30 8.56 5.29 -4.36
CA ASN A 30 8.25 4.38 -3.25
C ASN A 30 8.53 4.89 -1.82
N THR A 31 9.06 6.09 -1.63
CA THR A 31 9.34 6.59 -0.27
C THR A 31 8.08 6.72 0.59
N CYS A 32 6.93 7.07 0.00
CA CYS A 32 5.69 7.26 0.75
C CYS A 32 5.00 5.95 1.19
N CYS A 33 5.38 4.81 0.62
CA CYS A 33 4.83 3.49 0.95
C CYS A 33 5.81 2.61 1.73
N ASN A 34 6.97 3.15 2.09
CA ASN A 34 7.92 2.48 2.99
C ASN A 34 7.42 2.51 4.43
N ASP A 35 7.66 1.42 5.18
CA ASP A 35 7.37 1.30 6.62
C ASP A 35 5.92 1.67 7.04
N VAL A 36 4.93 1.31 6.22
CA VAL A 36 3.50 1.51 6.51
C VAL A 36 2.71 0.21 6.45
N ASN A 37 1.55 0.18 7.13
CA ASN A 37 0.61 -0.93 7.04
C ASN A 37 -0.36 -0.72 5.88
N ILE A 38 -0.18 -1.47 4.80
CA ILE A 38 -1.09 -1.48 3.64
C ILE A 38 -2.00 -2.70 3.73
N PHE A 39 -3.26 -2.47 4.14
CA PHE A 39 -4.28 -3.52 4.17
C PHE A 39 -4.82 -3.76 2.75
N LEU A 40 -4.91 -5.03 2.37
CA LEU A 40 -5.38 -5.45 1.05
C LEU A 40 -6.77 -6.04 1.15
N THR A 41 -7.68 -5.53 0.33
CA THR A 41 -8.97 -6.18 0.09
C THR A 41 -8.78 -7.38 -0.86
N PRO A 42 -9.75 -8.30 -0.93
CA PRO A 42 -9.71 -9.38 -1.91
C PRO A 42 -9.57 -8.88 -3.36
N TYR A 43 -10.14 -7.72 -3.68
CA TYR A 43 -10.01 -7.14 -5.02
C TYR A 43 -8.58 -6.68 -5.31
N ASP A 44 -7.90 -6.09 -4.32
CA ASP A 44 -6.49 -5.69 -4.45
C ASP A 44 -5.61 -6.91 -4.73
N VAL A 45 -5.80 -8.02 -4.00
CA VAL A 45 -5.09 -9.28 -4.23
C VAL A 45 -5.31 -9.80 -5.65
N LEU A 46 -6.56 -9.78 -6.15
CA LEU A 46 -6.88 -10.21 -7.51
C LEU A 46 -6.27 -9.32 -8.60
N ARG A 47 -6.08 -8.04 -8.31
CA ARG A 47 -5.43 -7.07 -9.22
C ARG A 47 -3.91 -7.24 -9.20
N MET A 48 -3.31 -7.25 -8.01
CA MET A 48 -1.86 -7.24 -7.84
C MET A 48 -1.21 -8.56 -8.29
N ARG A 49 -1.86 -9.71 -8.04
CA ARG A 49 -1.33 -11.02 -8.51
C ARG A 49 -1.08 -11.07 -10.01
N LYS A 50 -1.87 -10.33 -10.81
CA LYS A 50 -1.76 -10.31 -12.28
C LYS A 50 -0.51 -9.55 -12.74
N MET A 51 -0.10 -8.53 -11.99
CA MET A 51 1.10 -7.74 -12.31
C MET A 51 2.38 -8.58 -12.16
N VAL A 52 2.40 -9.50 -11.20
CA VAL A 52 3.52 -10.42 -10.94
C VAL A 52 3.33 -11.82 -11.52
N TRP A 53 2.26 -12.06 -12.29
CA TRP A 53 1.98 -13.34 -12.96
C TRP A 53 1.90 -14.55 -12.01
N LEU A 54 1.31 -14.36 -10.82
CA LEU A 54 1.14 -15.41 -9.82
C LEU A 54 -0.33 -15.82 -9.65
N SER A 55 -0.53 -17.04 -9.14
CA SER A 55 -1.82 -17.41 -8.55
C SER A 55 -2.11 -16.58 -7.28
N SER A 56 -3.38 -16.50 -6.87
CA SER A 56 -3.72 -15.77 -5.63
C SER A 56 -3.03 -16.36 -4.40
N GLY A 57 -2.92 -17.69 -4.32
CA GLY A 57 -2.26 -18.37 -3.19
C GLY A 57 -0.77 -18.09 -3.13
N GLU A 58 -0.08 -18.09 -4.27
CA GLU A 58 1.34 -17.72 -4.32
C GLU A 58 1.57 -16.25 -4.01
N PHE A 59 0.71 -15.36 -4.49
CA PHE A 59 0.78 -13.94 -4.17
C PHE A 59 0.66 -13.72 -2.66
N LEU A 60 -0.38 -14.31 -2.03
CA LEU A 60 -0.60 -14.20 -0.60
C LEU A 60 0.62 -14.72 0.19
N LYS A 61 1.15 -15.88 -0.21
CA LYS A 61 2.31 -16.49 0.46
C LYS A 61 3.58 -15.64 0.35
N ARG A 62 3.84 -15.01 -0.80
CA ARG A 62 5.11 -14.30 -1.07
C ARG A 62 5.09 -12.85 -0.64
N TYR A 63 3.95 -12.17 -0.80
CA TYR A 63 3.87 -10.71 -0.70
C TYR A 63 2.95 -10.21 0.43
N THR A 64 2.38 -11.09 1.26
CA THR A 64 1.46 -10.65 2.33
C THR A 64 1.75 -11.32 3.67
N VAL A 65 1.27 -10.68 4.73
CA VAL A 65 1.19 -11.20 6.09
C VAL A 65 -0.28 -11.22 6.49
N ALA A 66 -0.76 -12.36 6.99
CA ALA A 66 -2.11 -12.49 7.52
C ALA A 66 -2.10 -12.21 9.03
N LEU A 67 -2.90 -11.24 9.46
CA LEU A 67 -3.15 -10.95 10.86
C LEU A 67 -4.47 -11.61 11.25
N LEU A 68 -4.41 -12.57 12.17
CA LEU A 68 -5.57 -13.29 12.69
C LEU A 68 -6.00 -12.64 14.00
N GLY A 69 -7.21 -12.11 14.03
CA GLY A 69 -7.88 -11.72 15.28
C GLY A 69 -8.73 -12.86 15.83
N ASP A 70 -9.24 -12.66 17.04
CA ASP A 70 -10.07 -13.66 17.75
C ASP A 70 -11.35 -14.03 16.99
N GLU A 71 -11.85 -13.13 16.14
CA GLU A 71 -13.12 -13.25 15.41
C GLU A 71 -13.01 -13.98 14.05
N GLY A 72 -11.81 -14.50 13.72
CA GLY A 72 -11.64 -15.55 12.69
C GLY A 72 -11.46 -15.10 11.24
N LEU A 73 -11.69 -13.83 10.89
CA LEU A 73 -11.37 -13.32 9.55
C LEU A 73 -9.96 -12.70 9.50
N PRO A 74 -9.06 -13.19 8.64
CA PRO A 74 -7.71 -12.65 8.55
C PRO A 74 -7.71 -11.28 7.85
N LEU A 75 -7.02 -10.32 8.45
CA LEU A 75 -6.62 -9.10 7.75
C LEU A 75 -5.35 -9.38 6.96
N VAL A 76 -5.37 -9.10 5.67
CA VAL A 76 -4.22 -9.29 4.79
C VAL A 76 -3.47 -7.96 4.68
N VAL A 77 -2.19 -7.95 5.05
CA VAL A 77 -1.31 -6.78 4.98
C VAL A 77 -0.18 -7.06 3.99
N LEU A 78 0.22 -6.06 3.21
CA LEU A 78 1.37 -6.18 2.32
C LEU A 78 2.66 -6.40 3.14
N LYS A 79 3.46 -7.40 2.75
CA LYS A 79 4.76 -7.68 3.35
C LYS A 79 5.80 -6.70 2.79
N MET A 80 6.31 -5.82 3.64
CA MET A 80 7.46 -4.96 3.31
C MET A 80 8.75 -5.78 3.22
N MET A 81 9.72 -5.26 2.47
CA MET A 81 11.03 -5.88 2.31
C MET A 81 11.80 -5.89 3.64
N GLU A 82 12.68 -6.88 3.82
CA GLU A 82 13.53 -7.03 5.01
C GLU A 82 14.81 -6.18 4.91
N ASP A 83 14.68 -4.97 4.37
CA ASP A 83 15.76 -3.96 4.35
C ASP A 83 15.57 -2.93 5.47
N GLU A 84 16.56 -2.06 5.65
CA GLU A 84 16.54 -1.01 6.69
C GLU A 84 15.36 -0.05 6.55
N ASN A 85 14.89 0.18 5.31
CA ASN A 85 13.84 1.14 5.00
C ASN A 85 12.44 0.53 4.99
N LYS A 86 12.31 -0.78 5.21
CA LYS A 86 11.07 -1.53 5.00
C LYS A 86 10.42 -1.19 3.66
N SER A 87 11.20 -1.32 2.59
CA SER A 87 10.78 -0.86 1.26
C SER A 87 9.53 -1.59 0.76
N CYS A 88 8.69 -0.87 0.01
CA CYS A 88 7.58 -1.48 -0.73
C CYS A 88 8.11 -2.37 -1.88
N PRO A 89 7.61 -3.61 -2.05
CA PRO A 89 8.06 -4.53 -3.11
C PRO A 89 7.56 -4.18 -4.52
N PHE A 90 6.76 -3.12 -4.67
CA PHE A 90 6.14 -2.67 -5.93
C PHE A 90 6.51 -1.24 -6.26
#